data_AF-A0A8I0SAN7-F1
#
_entry.id   AF-A0A8I0SAN7-F1
#
_cell.length_a   1.000
_cell.length_b   1.000
_cell.length_c   1.000
_cell.angle_alpha   90.00
_cell.angle_beta   90.00
_cell.angle_gamma   90.00
#
_symmetry.space_group_name_H-M   'P 1'
#
loop_
_entity.id
_entity.type
_entity.pdbx_description
1 polymer ?
#
loop_
_entity_poly.entity_id
_entity_poly.type
_entity_poly.pdbx_seq_one_letter_code
_entity_poly.pdbx_strand_id
1 'polypeptide(L)' 'MTDPTYTAQLVGPDGTEETEVELINGEPVKSFVRATSLDEEEVVWELDADADGYVYRPAGRPGADYS' A
#
# COMPACT_ATOMS: atom_id res chain seq x y z
N MET A 1 20.88 -7.50 -8.17
CA MET A 1 19.74 -8.43 -8.15
C MET A 1 18.53 -7.55 -8.03
N THR A 2 17.54 -7.70 -8.91
CA THR A 2 16.26 -6.98 -8.75
C THR A 2 15.53 -7.61 -7.58
N ASP A 3 15.05 -6.80 -6.66
CA ASP A 3 14.19 -7.28 -5.58
C ASP A 3 12.92 -7.91 -6.19
N PRO A 4 12.47 -9.08 -5.72
CA PRO A 4 11.29 -9.73 -6.28
C PRO A 4 10.03 -8.90 -5.98
N THR A 5 9.12 -8.79 -6.95
CA THR A 5 7.83 -8.11 -6.77
C THR A 5 6.69 -9.11 -6.54
N TYR A 6 5.60 -8.63 -5.97
CA TYR A 6 4.35 -9.39 -5.82
C TYR A 6 3.16 -8.50 -6.14
N THR A 7 2.05 -9.13 -6.52
CA THR A 7 0.77 -8.45 -6.73
C THR A 7 0.06 -8.26 -5.40
N ALA A 8 -0.24 -7.01 -5.09
CA ALA A 8 -0.98 -6.59 -3.92
C ALA A 8 -2.33 -5.97 -4.31
N GLN A 9 -3.35 -6.17 -3.49
CA GLN A 9 -4.65 -5.51 -3.64
C GLN A 9 -4.71 -4.28 -2.77
N LEU A 10 -4.93 -3.12 -3.37
CA LEU A 10 -5.21 -1.88 -2.67
C LEU A 10 -6.72 -1.71 -2.54
N VAL A 11 -7.25 -1.75 -1.32
CA VAL A 11 -8.68 -1.54 -1.03
C VAL A 11 -8.85 -0.11 -0.53
N GLY A 12 -9.12 0.80 -1.45
CA GLY A 12 -9.36 2.21 -1.19
C GLY A 12 -10.85 2.56 -1.05
N PRO A 13 -11.18 3.83 -0.77
CA PRO A 13 -12.56 4.31 -0.68
C PRO A 13 -13.33 4.20 -2.01
N ASP A 14 -12.63 4.24 -3.14
CA ASP A 14 -13.21 4.19 -4.50
C ASP A 14 -13.34 2.77 -5.06
N GLY A 15 -12.79 1.78 -4.37
CA GLY A 15 -12.82 0.39 -4.79
C GLY A 15 -11.51 -0.33 -4.53
N THR A 16 -11.35 -1.46 -5.21
CA THR A 16 -10.16 -2.29 -5.12
C THR A 16 -9.37 -2.21 -6.42
N GLU A 17 -8.08 -1.93 -6.34
CA GLU A 17 -7.14 -1.99 -7.46
C GLU A 17 -5.99 -2.96 -7.16
N GLU A 18 -5.32 -3.45 -8.19
CA GLU A 18 -4.15 -4.31 -8.06
C GLU A 18 -2.88 -3.54 -8.42
N THR A 19 -1.78 -3.79 -7.71
CA THR A 19 -0.50 -3.14 -7.96
C THR A 19 0.66 -4.08 -7.69
N GLU A 20 1.81 -3.82 -8.31
CA GLU A 20 3.04 -4.53 -8.02
C GLU A 20 3.83 -3.79 -6.95
N VAL A 21 4.17 -4.51 -5.88
CA VAL A 21 4.96 -3.99 -4.76
C VAL A 21 6.24 -4.80 -4.64
N GLU A 22 7.33 -4.13 -4.29
CA GLU A 22 8.63 -4.77 -4.07
C GLU A 22 8.63 -5.52 -2.73
N LEU A 23 9.24 -6.70 -2.70
CA LEU A 23 9.58 -7.39 -1.46
C LEU A 23 10.83 -6.76 -0.86
N ILE A 24 10.79 -6.43 0.43
CA ILE A 24 11.96 -5.95 1.16
C ILE A 24 12.52 -7.14 1.94
N ASN A 25 13.73 -7.58 1.61
CA ASN A 25 14.36 -8.78 2.18
C ASN A 25 13.54 -10.08 1.99
N GLY A 26 12.72 -10.16 0.95
CA GLY A 26 11.84 -11.31 0.69
C GLY A 26 10.55 -11.30 1.54
N GLU A 27 10.29 -10.22 2.28
CA GLU A 27 9.08 -10.02 3.06
C GLU A 27 8.21 -8.91 2.43
N PRO A 28 6.87 -8.99 2.55
CA PRO A 28 6.00 -7.91 2.13
C PRO A 28 6.25 -6.65 2.95
N VAL A 29 6.18 -5.50 2.31
CA VAL A 29 6.36 -4.22 3.01
C VAL A 29 5.22 -3.98 3.98
N LYS A 30 5.51 -3.54 5.20
CA LYS A 30 4.45 -3.26 6.16
C LYS A 30 3.52 -2.13 5.69
N SER A 31 4.11 -1.09 5.09
CA SER A 31 3.39 0.06 4.58
C SER A 31 4.19 0.78 3.51
N PHE A 32 3.51 1.47 2.60
CA PHE A 32 4.14 2.33 1.60
C PHE A 32 3.27 3.56 1.31
N VAL A 33 3.88 4.60 0.74
CA VAL A 33 3.15 5.80 0.32
C VAL A 33 2.88 5.72 -1.17
N ARG A 34 1.62 5.88 -1.55
CA ARG A 34 1.21 5.95 -2.96
C ARG A 34 -0.04 6.81 -3.08
N ALA A 35 -0.12 7.58 -4.16
CA ALA A 35 -1.30 8.35 -4.48
C ALA A 35 -2.52 7.44 -4.71
N THR A 36 -3.70 7.90 -4.28
CA THR A 36 -4.95 7.24 -4.68
C THR A 36 -5.26 7.53 -6.14
N SER A 37 -6.04 6.65 -6.76
CA SER A 37 -6.55 6.85 -8.12
C SER A 37 -7.54 8.03 -8.25
N LEU A 38 -8.00 8.61 -7.13
CA LEU A 38 -9.05 9.63 -7.10
C LEU A 38 -8.53 11.06 -7.22
N ASP A 39 -7.56 11.43 -6.38
CA ASP A 39 -7.19 12.84 -6.18
C ASP A 39 -5.68 13.12 -6.28
N GLU A 40 -4.88 12.16 -6.75
CA GLU A 40 -3.39 12.22 -6.73
C GLU A 40 -2.80 12.46 -5.32
N GLU A 41 -3.64 12.47 -4.28
CA GLU A 41 -3.25 12.66 -2.90
C GLU A 41 -2.49 11.43 -2.41
N GLU A 42 -1.26 11.67 -1.95
CA GLU A 42 -0.44 10.68 -1.30
C GLU A 42 -1.15 10.16 -0.05
N VAL A 43 -1.33 8.84 0.02
CA VAL A 43 -1.84 8.16 1.21
C VAL A 43 -0.88 7.05 1.62
N VAL A 44 -0.85 6.78 2.91
CA VAL A 44 -0.14 5.64 3.48
C VAL A 44 -1.04 4.42 3.33
N TRP A 45 -0.55 3.43 2.59
CA TRP A 45 -1.15 2.11 2.45
C TRP A 45 -0.48 1.18 3.45
N GLU A 46 -1.26 0.55 4.34
CA GLU A 46 -0.77 -0.42 5.33
C GLU A 46 -1.28 -1.83 5.00
N LEU A 47 -0.40 -2.82 5.14
CA LEU A 47 -0.72 -4.23 4.94
C LEU A 47 -1.71 -4.67 6.02
N ASP A 48 -2.86 -5.17 5.57
CA ASP A 48 -3.90 -5.73 6.41
C ASP A 48 -3.48 -7.14 6.85
N ALA A 49 -3.14 -7.28 8.14
CA ALA A 49 -2.70 -8.54 8.72
C ALA A 49 -3.83 -9.56 8.92
N ASP A 50 -5.09 -9.11 8.84
CA ASP A 50 -6.29 -9.94 9.01
C ASP A 50 -6.85 -10.41 7.66
N ALA A 51 -6.36 -9.87 6.54
CA ALA A 51 -6.77 -10.25 5.20
C ALA A 51 -6.01 -11.48 4.67
N ASP A 52 -6.67 -12.27 3.82
CA ASP A 52 -6.02 -13.37 3.11
C ASP A 52 -5.24 -12.82 1.91
N GLY A 53 -3.91 -12.95 1.95
CA GLY A 53 -3.01 -12.46 0.90
C GLY A 53 -2.43 -11.07 1.16
N TYR A 54 -2.02 -10.39 0.09
CA TYR A 54 -1.37 -9.08 0.18
C TYR A 54 -2.36 -7.94 -0.04
N VAL A 55 -3.16 -7.65 0.98
CA VAL A 55 -4.17 -6.59 0.92
C VAL A 55 -3.68 -5.37 1.68
N TYR A 56 -3.73 -4.21 1.05
CA TYR A 56 -3.36 -2.94 1.65
C TYR A 56 -4.57 -2.03 1.76
N ARG A 57 -4.68 -1.33 2.89
CA ARG A 57 -5.75 -0.36 3.15
C ARG A 57 -5.15 1.01 3.45
N PRO A 58 -5.86 2.10 3.10
CA PRO A 58 -5.41 3.44 3.44
C PRO A 58 -5.45 3.63 4.95
N ALA A 59 -4.29 3.84 5.56
CA ALA A 59 -4.11 4.07 7.00
C ALA A 59 -4.05 5.56 7.38
N GLY A 60 -3.93 6.46 6.38
CA GLY A 60 -3.89 7.90 6.60
C GLY A 60 -3.14 8.65 5.52
N ARG A 61 -2.90 9.95 5.72
CA ARG A 61 -2.08 10.78 4.83
C ARG A 61 -0.67 10.94 5.42
N PRO A 62 0.41 10.78 4.63
CA PRO A 62 1.75 11.09 5.08
C PRO A 62 1.82 12.60 5.38
N GLY A 63 2.24 12.98 6.59
CA GLY A 63 2.47 14.38 6.95
C GLY A 63 1.32 15.12 7.65
N ALA A 64 0.26 14.45 8.10
CA ALA A 64 -0.72 15.09 8.99
C ALA A 64 -0.18 15.38 10.41
N ASP A 65 0.97 14.81 10.79
CA ASP A 65 1.63 14.97 12.09
C ASP A 65 3.07 15.50 11.93
N TYR A 66 3.22 16.73 11.48
CA TYR A 66 4.36 17.58 11.88
C TYR A 66 3.85 19.03 11.92
N SER A 67 3.17 19.37 13.03
CA SER A 67 2.92 20.75 13.44
C SER A 67 3.66 21.07 14.73
#